data_AF-A0A6B9G6B9-F1
#
_entry.id   AF-A0A6B9G6B9-F1
#
_cell.length_a   1.000
_cell.length_b   1.000
_cell.length_c   1.000
_cell.angle_alpha   90.00
_cell.angle_beta   90.00
_cell.angle_gamma   90.00
#
_symmetry.space_group_name_H-M   'P 1'
#
loop_
_entity.id
_entity.type
_entity.pdbx_description
1 polymer ?
#
loop_
_entity_poly.entity_id
_entity_poly.type
_entity_poly.pdbx_seq_one_letter_code
_entity_poly.pdbx_strand_id
1 'polypeptide(L)'
;MMGKYTLVVEFEDGKEPAINGSLDVLGGRIVAAAFVDYRDDFFTENEAEAIEGIMDDSDMVEQWCDDMGVDADAITEKIRLLKI
;
A
#
# COMPACT_ATOMS: atom_id res chain seq x y z
N MET A 1 -11.77 -22.38 -9.10
CA MET A 1 -10.88 -21.27 -8.68
C MET A 1 -11.72 -20.29 -7.89
N MET A 2 -11.27 -19.91 -6.69
CA MET A 2 -11.88 -18.78 -5.97
C MET A 2 -11.29 -17.50 -6.54
N GLY A 3 -12.13 -16.60 -7.07
CA GLY A 3 -11.69 -15.28 -7.48
C GLY A 3 -11.33 -14.44 -6.25
N LYS A 4 -10.19 -13.75 -6.31
CA LYS A 4 -9.80 -12.74 -5.32
C LYS A 4 -10.09 -11.36 -5.91
N TYR A 5 -10.56 -10.45 -5.07
CA TYR A 5 -10.88 -9.07 -5.47
C TYR A 5 -10.39 -8.12 -4.38
N THR A 6 -9.91 -6.95 -4.80
CA THR A 6 -9.56 -5.84 -3.89
C THR A 6 -10.59 -4.75 -4.05
N LEU A 7 -11.14 -4.25 -2.94
CA LEU A 7 -12.17 -3.20 -2.92
C LEU A 7 -11.72 -2.04 -2.05
N VAL A 8 -11.91 -0.82 -2.52
CA VAL A 8 -11.85 0.40 -1.69
C VAL A 8 -13.28 0.88 -1.47
N VAL A 9 -13.65 1.07 -0.21
CA VAL A 9 -15.00 1.46 0.21
C VAL A 9 -14.91 2.72 1.06
N GLU A 10 -15.65 3.75 0.67
CA GLU A 10 -15.74 5.00 1.41
C GLU A 10 -16.98 4.96 2.33
N PHE A 11 -16.80 5.41 3.58
CA PHE A 11 -17.86 5.59 4.57
C PHE A 11 -17.88 7.05 5.02
N GLU A 12 -19.04 7.53 5.45
CA GLU A 12 -19.15 8.81 6.15
C GLU A 12 -18.46 8.72 7.53
N ASP A 13 -17.92 9.84 8.02
CA ASP A 13 -17.23 9.91 9.32
C ASP A 13 -18.12 9.38 10.47
N GLY A 14 -17.60 8.40 11.21
CA GLY A 14 -18.31 7.73 12.30
C GLY A 14 -19.34 6.68 11.85
N LYS A 15 -19.35 6.29 10.57
CA LYS A 15 -20.19 5.22 9.99
C LYS A 15 -19.37 4.01 9.54
N GLU A 16 -18.09 3.94 9.86
CA GLU A 16 -17.19 2.85 9.51
C GLU A 16 -17.60 1.56 10.25
N PRO A 17 -17.67 0.41 9.56
CA PRO A 17 -17.91 -0.86 10.23
C PRO A 17 -16.65 -1.33 10.95
N ALA A 18 -16.82 -2.14 12.00
CA ALA A 18 -15.69 -2.82 12.63
C ALA A 18 -15.03 -3.81 11.66
N ILE A 19 -13.73 -3.65 11.39
CA ILE A 19 -12.97 -4.54 10.50
C ILE A 19 -12.64 -5.85 11.22
N ASN A 20 -13.19 -6.97 10.72
CA ASN A 20 -12.86 -8.32 11.20
C ASN A 20 -13.10 -9.37 10.09
N GLY A 21 -12.66 -10.61 10.32
CA GLY A 21 -12.74 -11.70 9.33
C GLY A 21 -14.17 -12.18 8.98
N SER A 22 -15.20 -11.60 9.58
CA SER A 22 -16.63 -11.89 9.31
C SER A 22 -17.38 -10.64 8.84
N LEU A 23 -16.67 -9.60 8.39
CA LEU A 23 -17.27 -8.37 7.90
C LEU A 23 -17.96 -8.58 6.55
N ASP A 24 -19.30 -8.46 6.55
CA ASP A 24 -20.08 -8.26 5.33
C ASP A 24 -20.01 -6.79 4.92
N VAL A 25 -19.31 -6.50 3.82
CA VAL A 25 -19.15 -5.14 3.28
C VAL A 25 -20.47 -4.69 2.62
N LEU A 26 -21.41 -4.15 3.41
CA LEU A 26 -22.74 -3.75 2.93
C LEU A 26 -23.21 -2.42 3.55
N GLY A 27 -22.76 -1.30 2.96
CA GLY A 27 -23.27 0.04 3.32
C GLY A 27 -22.67 1.20 2.51
N GLY A 28 -21.43 1.06 2.02
CA GLY A 28 -20.73 2.09 1.23
C GLY A 28 -20.84 1.90 -0.28
N ARG A 29 -20.33 2.88 -1.05
CA ARG A 29 -20.19 2.81 -2.51
C ARG A 29 -18.80 2.26 -2.87
N ILE A 30 -18.73 1.26 -3.75
CA ILE A 30 -17.47 0.84 -4.36
C ILE A 30 -16.97 1.99 -5.24
N VAL A 31 -15.80 2.53 -4.90
CA VAL A 31 -15.16 3.61 -5.67
C VAL A 31 -14.02 3.09 -6.55
N ALA A 32 -13.42 1.96 -6.18
CA ALA A 32 -12.43 1.25 -6.98
C ALA A 32 -12.51 -0.27 -6.70
N ALA A 33 -12.25 -1.06 -7.74
CA ALA A 33 -12.19 -2.52 -7.65
C ALA A 33 -11.05 -3.06 -8.53
N ALA A 34 -10.27 -4.00 -7.99
CA ALA A 34 -9.32 -4.80 -8.76
C ALA A 34 -9.79 -6.25 -8.77
N PHE A 35 -9.82 -6.86 -9.95
CA PHE A 35 -10.20 -8.27 -10.16
C PHE A 35 -9.00 -9.21 -10.00
N VAL A 36 -8.08 -8.81 -9.12
CA VAL A 36 -6.82 -9.45 -8.76
C VAL A 36 -6.56 -9.20 -7.27
N ASP A 37 -5.69 -10.00 -6.66
CA ASP A 37 -5.13 -9.70 -5.35
C ASP A 37 -4.04 -8.63 -5.55
N TYR A 38 -4.27 -7.40 -5.09
CA TYR A 38 -3.31 -6.31 -5.28
C TYR A 38 -1.94 -6.59 -4.64
N ARG A 39 -1.90 -7.51 -3.67
CA ARG A 39 -0.69 -7.99 -3.01
C ARG A 39 0.17 -8.87 -3.92
N ASP A 40 -0.38 -9.41 -5.01
CA ASP A 40 0.43 -10.18 -5.96
C ASP A 40 1.48 -9.28 -6.65
N ASP A 41 1.27 -7.95 -6.67
CA ASP A 41 2.20 -6.95 -7.22
C ASP A 41 3.08 -6.28 -6.14
N PHE A 42 3.02 -6.76 -4.89
CA PHE A 42 3.83 -6.23 -3.79
C PHE A 42 5.24 -6.83 -3.81
N PHE A 43 6.18 -6.12 -3.17
CA PHE A 43 7.54 -6.59 -3.00
C PHE A 43 7.56 -7.83 -2.09
N THR A 44 8.41 -8.79 -2.41
CA THR A 44 8.84 -9.75 -1.38
C THR A 44 9.67 -9.04 -0.31
N GLU A 45 9.79 -9.65 0.87
CA GLU A 45 10.64 -9.14 1.96
C GLU A 45 12.07 -8.81 1.49
N ASN A 46 12.68 -9.70 0.70
CA ASN A 46 14.03 -9.49 0.17
C ASN A 46 14.12 -8.33 -0.84
N GLU A 47 13.09 -8.13 -1.67
CA GLU A 47 13.06 -7.01 -2.63
C GLU A 47 12.89 -5.68 -1.91
N ALA A 48 12.04 -5.63 -0.88
CA ALA A 48 11.88 -4.45 -0.04
C ALA A 48 13.18 -4.09 0.68
N GLU A 49 13.85 -5.06 1.32
CA GLU A 49 15.15 -4.86 1.99
C GLU A 49 16.24 -4.38 1.02
N ALA A 50 16.27 -4.91 -0.21
CA ALA A 50 17.23 -4.47 -1.22
C ALA A 50 17.02 -3.01 -1.62
N ILE A 51 15.77 -2.55 -1.71
CA ILE A 51 15.45 -1.15 -2.02
C ILE A 51 15.76 -0.26 -0.81
N GLU A 52 15.40 -0.68 0.40
CA GLU A 52 15.73 0.06 1.64
C GLU A 52 17.24 0.27 1.78
N GLY A 53 18.05 -0.76 1.54
CA GLY A 53 19.51 -0.62 1.57
C GLY A 53 20.06 0.38 0.55
N ILE A 54 19.46 0.46 -0.65
CA ILE A 54 19.84 1.47 -1.65
C ILE A 54 19.47 2.89 -1.18
N MET A 55 18.33 3.03 -0.49
CA MET A 55 17.86 4.32 0.03
C MET A 55 18.72 4.83 1.19
N ASP A 56 19.10 3.95 2.11
CA ASP A 56 19.87 4.31 3.31
C ASP A 56 21.34 4.65 3.00
N ASP A 57 21.93 4.03 1.98
CA ASP A 57 23.36 4.15 1.67
C ASP A 57 23.70 5.29 0.68
N SER A 58 22.72 6.09 0.24
CA SER A 58 22.91 7.01 -0.88
C SER A 58 22.50 8.47 -0.62
N ASP A 59 23.50 9.35 -0.48
CA ASP A 59 23.30 10.82 -0.53
C ASP A 59 22.58 11.29 -1.81
N MET A 60 22.61 10.48 -2.88
CA MET A 60 21.91 10.79 -4.13
C MET A 60 20.40 10.59 -4.03
N VAL A 61 19.93 9.70 -3.16
CA VAL A 61 18.51 9.45 -2.96
C VAL A 61 17.86 10.64 -2.27
N GLU A 62 18.49 11.20 -1.24
CA GLU A 62 18.04 12.43 -0.59
C GLU A 62 17.96 13.58 -1.60
N GLN A 63 19.02 13.79 -2.39
CA GLN A 63 19.04 14.84 -3.41
C GLN A 63 17.93 14.66 -4.46
N TRP A 64 17.72 13.43 -4.95
CA TRP A 64 16.65 13.16 -5.90
C TRP A 64 15.26 13.32 -5.28
N CYS A 65 15.10 12.97 -4.01
CA CYS A 65 13.86 13.19 -3.29
C CYS A 65 13.54 14.69 -3.20
N ASP A 66 14.54 15.52 -2.86
CA ASP A 66 14.42 16.98 -2.84
C ASP A 66 14.09 17.56 -4.23
N ASP A 67 14.83 17.13 -5.27
CA ASP A 67 14.62 17.58 -6.66
C ASP A 67 13.21 17.24 -7.17
N MET A 68 12.65 16.12 -6.71
CA MET A 68 11.30 15.66 -7.08
C MET A 68 10.22 16.16 -6.11
N GLY A 69 10.60 16.82 -5.02
CA GLY A 69 9.68 17.30 -3.98
C GLY A 69 8.94 16.17 -3.25
N VAL A 70 9.60 15.04 -3.04
CA VAL A 70 9.06 13.86 -2.35
C VAL A 70 9.80 13.62 -1.04
N ASP A 71 9.07 13.15 -0.03
CA ASP A 71 9.63 12.81 1.27
C ASP A 71 10.21 11.38 1.23
N ALA A 72 11.52 11.26 1.45
CA ALA A 72 12.23 9.99 1.44
C ALA A 72 11.69 9.04 2.52
N ASP A 73 11.38 9.54 3.72
CA ASP A 73 10.83 8.73 4.81
C ASP A 73 9.44 8.19 4.43
N ALA A 74 8.63 9.00 3.74
CA ALA A 74 7.33 8.58 3.26
C ALA A 74 7.42 7.50 2.16
N ILE A 75 8.48 7.50 1.36
CA ILE A 75 8.74 6.46 0.35
C ILE A 75 9.19 5.17 1.02
N THR A 76 10.12 5.24 1.97
CA THR A 76 10.57 4.08 2.76
C THR A 76 9.38 3.42 3.46
N GLU A 77 8.50 4.20 4.07
CA GLU A 77 7.31 3.66 4.72
C GLU A 77 6.35 3.01 3.71
N LYS A 78 6.20 3.59 2.51
CA LYS A 78 5.40 2.95 1.44
C LYS A 78 5.99 1.62 1.01
N ILE A 79 7.31 1.49 0.88
CA ILE A 79 7.95 0.21 0.55
C ILE A 79 7.63 -0.84 1.63
N ARG A 80 7.66 -0.46 2.91
CA ARG A 80 7.29 -1.34 4.02
C ARG A 80 5.82 -1.77 4.00
N LEU A 81 4.92 -0.88 3.56
CA LEU A 81 3.50 -1.18 3.43
C LEU A 81 3.19 -2.05 2.21
N LEU A 82 4.03 -1.98 1.17
CA LEU A 82 3.89 -2.71 -0.09
C LEU A 82 4.71 -4.01 -0.12
N LYS A 83 4.98 -4.64 1.03
CA LYS A 83 5.67 -5.94 1.10
C LYS A 83 4.76 -7.08 1.56
N ILE A 84 5.01 -8.29 1.04
CA ILE A 84 4.27 -9.53 1.36
C ILE A 84 5.14 -10.63 1.95
#